data_AF-A0A0D2K5F8-F1
#
_entry.id   AF-A0A0D2K5F8-F1
#
_cell.length_a   1.000
_cell.length_b   1.000
_cell.length_c   1.000
_cell.angle_alpha   90.00
_cell.angle_beta   90.00
_cell.angle_gamma   90.00
#
_symmetry.space_group_name_H-M   'P 1'
#
loop_
_entity.id
_entity.type
_entity.pdbx_description
1 polymer ?
#
loop_
_entity_poly.entity_id
_entity_poly.type
_entity_poly.pdbx_seq_one_letter_code
_entity_poly.pdbx_strand_id
1 'polypeptide(L)'
;MSKHAYSLKASCDAAAAAAAFSKDPEAQLPLDFPQPHHGGCNGHSPCNGLGHSHGLGGFRAHPPPTSEPRGRPLILSPPETYAECARHGEEKARLGWLKLAMLTVIAGCYVGFGFSICLLIGGNIGMDILKERPGLFNLVFGAIGFPTGFTFIVICGGELFTSLCAYMAAAWWEGRATAGACIRLWVVSWVGNFVGTAIFVGLMVASGAFDGKDAYAMILATKKTHHGFGACFVLGVLCNWLVCIATWQANAAQDMTGKFIAIWLPISAFVMLGCEHIVADMYLLPLSIALGHPSLTAFDVAIGTLLPTTLGNWFGGAVCVATVYAFAYGTPNKTVTEWAARKARRDGADGGVSKGGAGFKADGFANPQLRV
;
A
#
# COMPACT_ATOMS: atom_id res chain seq x y z
N MET A 1 -1.93 -40.48 37.95
CA MET A 1 -1.23 -41.14 36.82
C MET A 1 -1.90 -40.75 35.51
N SER A 2 -1.40 -39.95 34.58
CA SER A 2 -0.38 -38.90 34.56
C SER A 2 -0.54 -38.15 33.22
N LYS A 3 -0.98 -36.88 33.24
CA LYS A 3 -0.87 -35.95 32.09
C LYS A 3 0.61 -35.64 31.74
N HIS A 4 1.54 -35.96 32.64
CA HIS A 4 2.99 -35.90 32.41
C HIS A 4 3.50 -37.02 31.48
N ALA A 5 2.83 -38.17 31.39
CA ALA A 5 3.26 -39.28 30.53
C ALA A 5 3.00 -39.00 29.04
N TYR A 6 1.99 -38.21 28.70
CA TYR A 6 1.69 -37.81 27.32
C TYR A 6 2.66 -36.74 26.80
N SER A 7 3.09 -35.82 27.67
CA SER A 7 4.06 -34.77 27.31
C SER A 7 5.46 -35.34 27.05
N LEU A 8 5.89 -36.33 27.82
CA LEU A 8 7.20 -36.97 27.66
C LEU A 8 7.27 -37.84 26.38
N LYS A 9 6.16 -38.49 25.99
CA LYS A 9 6.11 -39.30 24.76
C LYS A 9 6.18 -38.43 23.50
N ALA A 10 5.48 -37.29 23.48
CA ALA A 10 5.51 -36.35 22.36
C ALA A 10 6.89 -35.68 22.18
N SER A 11 7.62 -35.41 23.27
CA SER A 11 8.98 -34.86 23.21
C SER A 11 10.02 -35.87 22.73
N CYS A 12 9.86 -37.16 23.04
CA CYS A 12 10.72 -38.22 22.50
C CYS A 12 10.47 -38.48 21.01
N ASP A 13 9.23 -38.44 20.55
CA ASP A 13 8.88 -38.66 19.14
C ASP A 13 9.36 -37.50 18.24
N ALA A 14 9.34 -36.26 18.74
CA ALA A 14 9.90 -35.09 18.03
C ALA A 14 11.44 -35.10 17.97
N ALA A 15 12.12 -35.57 19.03
CA ALA A 15 13.57 -35.72 19.04
C ALA A 15 14.05 -36.86 18.12
N ALA A 16 13.28 -37.95 18.01
CA ALA A 16 13.56 -39.04 17.06
C ALA A 16 13.36 -38.62 15.59
N ALA A 17 12.34 -37.79 15.31
CA ALA A 17 12.11 -37.22 13.98
C ALA A 17 13.20 -36.20 13.56
N ALA A 18 13.70 -35.41 14.51
CA ALA A 18 14.82 -34.48 14.26
C ALA A 18 16.16 -35.21 14.06
N ALA A 19 16.37 -36.36 14.72
CA ALA A 19 17.57 -37.17 14.54
C ALA A 19 17.60 -37.91 13.19
N ALA A 20 16.43 -38.30 12.66
CA ALA A 20 16.29 -38.98 11.37
C ALA A 20 16.58 -38.09 10.15
N PHE A 21 16.51 -36.76 10.29
CA PHE A 21 16.80 -35.80 9.22
C PHE A 21 18.30 -35.42 9.10
N SER A 22 19.16 -35.93 9.99
CA SER A 22 20.59 -35.55 10.04
C SER A 22 21.56 -36.57 9.42
N LYS A 23 21.06 -37.62 8.76
CA LYS A 23 21.90 -38.66 8.15
C LYS A 23 21.42 -39.04 6.76
N ASP A 24 21.73 -38.20 5.78
CA ASP A 24 22.01 -38.69 4.42
C ASP A 24 22.93 -37.70 3.67
N PRO A 25 24.23 -38.01 3.50
CA PRO A 25 25.16 -37.19 2.73
C PRO A 25 25.38 -37.80 1.34
N GLU A 26 24.39 -37.76 0.44
CA GLU A 26 24.58 -37.88 -1.02
C GLU A 26 23.24 -37.82 -1.78
N ALA A 27 22.85 -36.62 -2.23
CA ALA A 27 21.88 -36.45 -3.31
C ALA A 27 22.21 -35.15 -4.06
N GLN A 28 23.26 -35.21 -4.87
CA GLN A 28 23.62 -34.16 -5.83
C GLN A 28 22.60 -34.11 -6.98
N LEU A 29 21.94 -32.96 -7.15
CA LEU A 29 21.27 -32.57 -8.40
C LEU A 29 22.16 -31.55 -9.12
N PRO A 30 22.45 -31.70 -10.42
CA PRO A 30 23.40 -30.85 -11.12
C PRO A 30 22.78 -29.48 -11.44
N LEU A 31 23.44 -28.41 -10.98
CA LEU A 31 23.21 -27.03 -11.41
C LEU A 31 24.24 -26.69 -12.50
N ASP A 32 23.85 -26.85 -13.78
CA ASP A 32 24.59 -26.30 -14.90
C ASP A 32 24.26 -24.80 -15.05
N PHE A 33 25.21 -23.95 -14.64
CA PHE A 33 25.25 -22.54 -15.02
C PHE A 33 26.32 -22.37 -16.12
N PRO A 34 26.00 -21.82 -17.31
CA PRO A 34 27.03 -21.50 -18.29
C PRO A 34 27.81 -20.26 -17.85
N GLN A 35 29.12 -20.44 -17.68
CA GLN A 35 30.12 -19.38 -17.44
C GLN A 35 30.30 -18.50 -18.69
N PRO A 36 30.54 -17.18 -18.55
CA PRO A 36 30.87 -16.33 -19.69
C PRO A 36 32.34 -16.50 -20.09
N HIS A 37 32.58 -16.89 -21.34
CA HIS A 37 33.91 -16.93 -21.92
C HIS A 37 34.47 -15.51 -22.12
N HIS A 38 35.54 -15.21 -21.40
CA HIS A 38 36.48 -14.15 -21.74
C HIS A 38 37.30 -14.57 -22.97
N GLY A 39 37.08 -13.90 -24.10
CA GLY A 39 37.94 -13.95 -25.27
C GLY A 39 38.48 -12.55 -25.57
N GLY A 40 39.69 -12.27 -25.10
CA GLY A 40 40.46 -11.10 -25.52
C GLY A 40 41.07 -11.30 -26.90
N CYS A 41 41.18 -10.22 -27.66
CA CYS A 41 42.18 -10.08 -28.73
C CYS A 41 42.50 -8.59 -28.92
N ASN A 42 43.69 -8.20 -28.44
CA ASN A 42 44.40 -7.00 -28.88
C ASN A 42 45.07 -7.30 -30.22
N GLY A 43 45.00 -6.37 -31.17
CA GLY A 43 45.77 -6.42 -32.41
C GLY A 43 45.77 -5.06 -33.10
N HIS A 44 46.89 -4.36 -33.01
CA HIS A 44 47.17 -3.11 -33.71
C HIS A 44 47.51 -3.34 -35.19
N SER A 45 47.16 -2.31 -35.98
CA SER A 45 47.90 -1.76 -37.13
C SER A 45 47.48 -2.09 -38.58
N PRO A 46 47.71 -1.11 -39.50
CA PRO A 46 46.91 -0.87 -40.70
C PRO A 46 47.65 -1.24 -42.00
N CYS A 47 46.96 -1.30 -43.14
CA CYS A 47 47.52 -0.95 -44.46
C CYS A 47 46.48 -0.95 -45.59
N ASN A 48 46.62 0.05 -46.46
CA ASN A 48 46.00 0.22 -47.78
C ASN A 48 46.43 -0.86 -48.78
N GLY A 49 45.60 -1.13 -49.80
CA GLY A 49 46.08 -1.69 -51.08
C GLY A 49 45.04 -2.42 -51.94
N LEU A 50 44.48 -1.69 -52.92
CA LEU A 50 44.24 -2.07 -54.33
C LEU A 50 43.72 -3.48 -54.70
N GLY A 51 42.66 -3.51 -55.53
CA GLY A 51 42.63 -4.39 -56.70
C GLY A 51 41.37 -5.21 -56.96
N HIS A 52 40.74 -4.89 -58.09
CA HIS A 52 39.98 -5.77 -59.00
C HIS A 52 38.51 -6.16 -58.71
N SER A 53 37.71 -5.69 -59.66
CA SER A 53 36.35 -6.05 -60.04
C SER A 53 36.16 -7.53 -60.37
N HIS A 54 35.12 -8.16 -59.81
CA HIS A 54 34.26 -9.13 -60.49
C HIS A 54 32.88 -9.11 -59.79
N GLY A 55 31.83 -8.81 -60.55
CA GLY A 55 30.46 -8.80 -60.04
C GLY A 55 29.94 -10.19 -59.74
N LEU A 56 29.04 -10.28 -58.75
CA LEU A 56 27.99 -11.30 -58.60
C LEU A 56 27.15 -10.96 -57.35
N GLY A 57 25.82 -10.96 -57.50
CA GLY A 57 24.87 -11.12 -56.38
C GLY A 57 24.49 -9.85 -55.63
N GLY A 58 23.34 -9.26 -55.99
CA GLY A 58 22.68 -8.25 -55.17
C GLY A 58 22.25 -8.83 -53.82
N PHE A 59 23.05 -8.60 -52.78
CA PHE A 59 22.59 -8.73 -51.41
C PHE A 59 21.55 -7.62 -51.17
N ARG A 60 20.26 -7.99 -51.18
CA ARG A 60 19.25 -7.17 -50.53
C ARG A 60 19.67 -7.06 -49.07
N ALA A 61 20.06 -5.86 -48.65
CA ALA A 61 20.21 -5.56 -47.22
C ALA A 61 18.92 -6.02 -46.53
N HIS A 62 19.03 -6.92 -45.56
CA HIS A 62 17.92 -7.19 -44.67
C HIS A 62 17.46 -5.84 -44.11
N PRO A 63 16.15 -5.53 -44.13
CA PRO A 63 15.68 -4.38 -43.38
C PRO A 63 16.21 -4.53 -41.95
N PRO A 64 16.69 -3.46 -41.30
CA PRO A 64 17.13 -3.53 -39.92
C PRO A 64 16.02 -4.24 -39.12
N PRO A 65 16.37 -5.15 -38.19
CA PRO A 65 15.37 -5.79 -37.35
C PRO A 65 14.47 -4.68 -36.83
N THR A 66 13.19 -4.79 -37.13
CA THR A 66 12.17 -3.90 -36.57
C THR A 66 12.42 -3.93 -35.08
N SER A 67 12.76 -2.78 -34.49
CA SER A 67 13.03 -2.70 -33.06
C SER A 67 11.84 -3.35 -32.38
N GLU A 68 12.05 -4.48 -31.71
CA GLU A 68 10.97 -5.10 -30.96
C GLU A 68 10.33 -4.02 -30.09
N PRO A 69 8.99 -3.96 -30.00
CA PRO A 69 8.35 -2.99 -29.14
C PRO A 69 8.98 -3.15 -27.76
N ARG A 70 9.71 -2.11 -27.30
CA ARG A 70 10.35 -2.09 -25.99
C ARG A 70 9.32 -2.62 -25.00
N GLY A 71 9.59 -3.80 -24.43
CA GLY A 71 8.66 -4.44 -23.50
C GLY A 71 8.25 -3.42 -22.44
N ARG A 72 6.97 -3.39 -22.06
CA ARG A 72 6.50 -2.46 -21.03
C ARG A 72 7.41 -2.60 -19.81
N PRO A 73 7.88 -1.49 -19.23
CA PRO A 73 8.78 -1.55 -18.09
C PRO A 73 8.10 -2.29 -16.94
N LEU A 74 8.86 -3.13 -16.23
CA LEU A 74 8.34 -3.90 -15.09
C LEU A 74 7.88 -2.98 -13.94
N ILE A 75 8.47 -1.79 -13.85
CA ILE A 75 8.18 -0.77 -12.83
C ILE A 75 8.02 0.58 -13.54
N LEU A 76 6.90 1.25 -13.29
CA LEU A 76 6.64 2.61 -13.79
C LEU A 76 7.56 3.64 -13.13
N SER A 77 7.92 4.70 -13.86
CA SER A 77 8.60 5.85 -13.28
C SER A 77 7.72 6.60 -12.27
N PRO A 78 8.27 7.46 -11.40
CA PRO A 78 7.48 8.21 -10.43
C PRO A 78 6.36 9.08 -11.05
N PRO A 79 6.59 9.83 -12.16
CA PRO A 79 5.52 10.56 -12.84
C PRO A 79 4.44 9.65 -13.43
N GLU A 80 4.82 8.53 -14.05
CA GLU A 80 3.87 7.55 -14.61
C GLU A 80 3.02 6.91 -13.50
N THR A 81 3.63 6.59 -12.36
CA THR A 81 2.94 6.04 -11.18
C THR A 81 1.89 7.02 -10.64
N TYR A 82 2.24 8.30 -10.53
CA TYR A 82 1.30 9.34 -10.12
C TYR A 82 0.13 9.46 -11.11
N ALA A 83 0.42 9.52 -12.40
CA ALA A 83 -0.60 9.59 -13.45
C ALA A 83 -1.54 8.38 -13.42
N GLU A 84 -1.00 7.18 -13.16
CA GLU A 84 -1.77 5.96 -13.02
C GLU A 84 -2.68 6.00 -11.77
N CYS A 85 -2.18 6.47 -10.63
CA CYS A 85 -2.99 6.65 -9.43
C CYS A 85 -4.12 7.68 -9.61
N ALA A 86 -3.87 8.78 -10.34
CA ALA A 86 -4.90 9.75 -10.69
C ALA A 86 -5.95 9.15 -11.65
N ARG A 87 -5.52 8.33 -12.62
CA ARG A 87 -6.42 7.59 -13.53
C ARG A 87 -7.32 6.63 -12.75
N HIS A 88 -6.79 5.91 -11.78
CA HIS A 88 -7.60 5.06 -10.89
C HIS A 88 -8.68 5.86 -10.16
N GLY A 89 -8.34 7.05 -9.64
CA GLY A 89 -9.34 7.92 -9.00
C GLY A 89 -10.44 8.39 -9.98
N GLU A 90 -10.09 8.72 -11.23
CA GLU A 90 -11.06 9.07 -12.27
C GLU A 90 -12.03 7.93 -12.57
N GLU A 91 -11.53 6.70 -12.71
CA GLU A 91 -12.35 5.52 -12.96
C GLU A 91 -13.28 5.21 -11.78
N LYS A 92 -12.75 5.29 -10.56
CA LYS A 92 -13.50 5.06 -9.32
C LYS A 92 -14.60 6.11 -9.13
N ALA A 93 -14.36 7.36 -9.53
CA ALA A 93 -15.35 8.44 -9.49
C ALA A 93 -16.61 8.14 -10.33
N ARG A 94 -16.48 7.28 -11.36
CA ARG A 94 -17.57 6.93 -12.29
C ARG A 94 -18.30 5.64 -11.91
N LEU A 95 -17.93 4.97 -10.81
CA LEU A 95 -18.58 3.73 -10.39
C LEU A 95 -20.07 3.95 -10.08
N GLY A 96 -20.90 3.02 -10.57
CA GLY A 96 -22.32 2.95 -10.20
C GLY A 96 -22.49 2.62 -8.71
N TRP A 97 -23.62 3.06 -8.13
CA TRP A 97 -23.88 2.92 -6.69
C TRP A 97 -23.78 1.47 -6.19
N LEU A 98 -24.39 0.52 -6.90
CA LEU A 98 -24.37 -0.89 -6.50
C LEU A 98 -22.95 -1.48 -6.52
N LYS A 99 -22.19 -1.23 -7.60
CA LYS A 99 -20.81 -1.71 -7.74
C LYS A 99 -19.93 -1.11 -6.64
N LEU A 100 -20.06 0.18 -6.38
CA LEU A 100 -19.31 0.85 -5.31
C LEU A 100 -19.66 0.27 -3.92
N ALA A 101 -20.95 0.07 -3.63
CA ALA A 101 -21.38 -0.52 -2.36
C ALA A 101 -20.82 -1.94 -2.18
N MET A 102 -20.88 -2.79 -3.20
CA MET A 102 -20.35 -4.16 -3.13
C MET A 102 -18.83 -4.18 -2.92
N LEU A 103 -18.08 -3.38 -3.68
CA LEU A 103 -16.62 -3.34 -3.59
C LEU A 103 -16.12 -2.74 -2.27
N THR A 104 -16.88 -1.83 -1.67
CA THR A 104 -16.55 -1.24 -0.36
C THR A 104 -16.88 -2.20 0.79
N VAL A 105 -17.98 -2.94 0.72
CA VAL A 105 -18.31 -3.98 1.70
C VAL A 105 -17.27 -5.10 1.68
N ILE A 106 -16.93 -5.65 0.51
CA ILE A 106 -15.96 -6.74 0.44
C ILE A 106 -14.56 -6.32 0.92
N ALA A 107 -14.15 -5.07 0.67
CA ALA A 107 -12.89 -4.53 1.19
C ALA A 107 -12.88 -4.50 2.73
N GLY A 108 -14.01 -4.20 3.37
CA GLY A 108 -14.15 -4.31 4.83
C GLY A 108 -13.95 -5.74 5.33
N CYS A 109 -14.53 -6.73 4.64
CA CYS A 109 -14.30 -8.15 4.95
C CYS A 109 -12.83 -8.55 4.82
N TYR A 110 -12.13 -8.07 3.78
CA TYR A 110 -10.70 -8.36 3.60
C TYR A 110 -9.81 -7.75 4.68
N VAL A 111 -10.13 -6.54 5.17
CA VAL A 111 -9.48 -5.99 6.38
C VAL A 111 -9.76 -6.89 7.58
N GLY A 112 -11.00 -7.36 7.74
CA GLY A 112 -11.38 -8.31 8.77
C GLY A 112 -10.54 -9.59 8.74
N PHE A 113 -10.36 -10.21 7.56
CA PHE A 113 -9.47 -11.36 7.39
C PHE A 113 -8.04 -11.07 7.82
N GLY A 114 -7.44 -10.00 7.27
CA GLY A 114 -6.06 -9.67 7.56
C GLY A 114 -5.84 -9.37 9.05
N PHE A 115 -6.74 -8.61 9.66
CA PHE A 115 -6.60 -8.24 11.06
C PHE A 115 -6.95 -9.39 12.02
N SER A 116 -7.85 -10.30 11.63
CA SER A 116 -8.08 -11.55 12.37
C SER A 116 -6.81 -12.37 12.49
N ILE A 117 -6.05 -12.51 11.40
CA ILE A 117 -4.77 -13.24 11.41
C ILE A 117 -3.80 -12.60 12.42
N CYS A 118 -3.67 -11.27 12.40
CA CYS A 118 -2.85 -10.56 13.37
C CYS A 118 -3.31 -10.85 14.82
N LEU A 119 -4.60 -10.68 15.11
CA LEU A 119 -5.13 -10.86 16.46
C LEU A 119 -4.99 -12.30 16.96
N LEU A 120 -5.23 -13.29 16.09
CA LEU A 120 -5.04 -14.70 16.42
C LEU A 120 -3.57 -15.03 16.65
N ILE A 121 -2.63 -14.46 15.88
CA ILE A 121 -1.19 -14.58 16.17
C ILE A 121 -0.91 -14.01 17.56
N GLY A 122 -1.39 -12.79 17.85
CA GLY A 122 -1.18 -12.14 19.15
C GLY A 122 -1.79 -12.92 20.32
N GLY A 123 -2.94 -13.56 20.12
CA GLY A 123 -3.58 -14.41 21.12
C GLY A 123 -2.90 -15.76 21.33
N ASN A 124 -2.29 -16.35 20.29
CA ASN A 124 -1.67 -17.68 20.36
C ASN A 124 -0.18 -17.66 20.74
N ILE A 125 0.54 -16.58 20.46
CA ILE A 125 2.01 -16.54 20.64
C ILE A 125 2.44 -16.52 22.12
N GLY A 126 1.51 -16.23 23.03
CA GLY A 126 1.75 -16.17 24.47
C GLY A 126 1.97 -14.75 24.99
N MET A 127 1.37 -14.47 26.16
CA MET A 127 1.44 -13.16 26.82
C MET A 127 2.82 -12.88 27.46
N ASP A 128 3.60 -13.92 27.69
CA ASP A 128 5.00 -13.88 28.09
C ASP A 128 5.86 -13.23 26.99
N ILE A 129 5.69 -13.64 25.73
CA ILE A 129 6.43 -13.06 24.59
C ILE A 129 6.10 -11.57 24.43
N LEU A 130 4.83 -11.18 24.58
CA LEU A 130 4.43 -9.77 24.54
C LEU A 130 5.17 -8.93 25.60
N LYS A 131 5.36 -9.47 26.81
CA LYS A 131 5.98 -8.75 27.94
C LYS A 131 7.50 -8.76 27.88
N GLU A 132 8.09 -9.91 27.61
CA GLU A 132 9.54 -10.12 27.69
C GLU A 132 10.26 -9.76 26.39
N ARG A 133 9.58 -9.89 25.24
CA ARG A 133 10.18 -9.73 23.90
C ARG A 133 9.25 -8.93 22.96
N PRO A 134 8.89 -7.68 23.30
CA PRO A 134 7.91 -6.90 22.55
C PRO A 134 8.29 -6.64 21.09
N GLY A 135 9.60 -6.54 20.77
CA GLY A 135 10.07 -6.40 19.39
C GLY A 135 9.76 -7.64 18.52
N LEU A 136 9.98 -8.84 19.07
CA LEU A 136 9.64 -10.10 18.40
C LEU A 136 8.13 -10.24 18.27
N PHE A 137 7.38 -9.90 19.32
CA PHE A 137 5.92 -9.90 19.27
C PHE A 137 5.40 -9.01 18.12
N ASN A 138 5.84 -7.75 18.06
CA ASN A 138 5.40 -6.81 17.03
C ASN A 138 5.75 -7.29 15.62
N LEU A 139 6.94 -7.88 15.44
CA LEU A 139 7.36 -8.44 14.15
C LEU A 139 6.40 -9.56 13.70
N VAL A 140 6.17 -10.56 14.55
CA VAL A 140 5.32 -11.70 14.18
C VAL A 140 3.85 -11.29 14.02
N PHE A 141 3.37 -10.36 14.85
CA PHE A 141 2.03 -9.79 14.76
C PHE A 141 1.79 -9.03 13.44
N GLY A 142 2.76 -8.21 13.02
CA GLY A 142 2.62 -7.32 11.87
C GLY A 142 3.03 -7.91 10.52
N ALA A 143 3.80 -9.00 10.50
CA ALA A 143 4.48 -9.44 9.29
C ALA A 143 3.55 -9.99 8.19
N ILE A 144 2.45 -10.67 8.51
CA ILE A 144 1.71 -11.45 7.48
C ILE A 144 0.23 -11.09 7.41
N GLY A 145 -0.46 -10.98 8.55
CA GLY A 145 -1.91 -10.85 8.59
C GLY A 145 -2.44 -9.64 7.81
N PHE A 146 -2.12 -8.43 8.24
CA PHE A 146 -2.58 -7.20 7.59
C PHE A 146 -2.11 -7.07 6.13
N PRO A 147 -0.83 -7.36 5.80
CA PRO A 147 -0.36 -7.42 4.41
C PRO A 147 -1.18 -8.34 3.51
N THR A 148 -1.60 -9.49 4.03
CA THR A 148 -2.43 -10.46 3.31
C THR A 148 -3.81 -9.86 3.01
N GLY A 149 -4.47 -9.30 4.01
CA GLY A 149 -5.77 -8.63 3.83
C GLY A 149 -5.70 -7.47 2.83
N PHE A 150 -4.64 -6.67 2.88
CA PHE A 150 -4.46 -5.56 1.94
C PHE A 150 -4.15 -6.05 0.51
N THR A 151 -3.40 -7.14 0.38
CA THR A 151 -3.16 -7.78 -0.94
C THR A 151 -4.47 -8.22 -1.58
N PHE A 152 -5.40 -8.82 -0.82
CA PHE A 152 -6.72 -9.19 -1.34
C PHE A 152 -7.46 -7.96 -1.88
N ILE A 153 -7.42 -6.83 -1.15
CA ILE A 153 -8.07 -5.59 -1.57
C ILE A 153 -7.49 -5.10 -2.90
N VAL A 154 -6.16 -4.96 -3.01
CA VAL A 154 -5.52 -4.41 -4.21
C VAL A 154 -5.69 -5.34 -5.41
N ILE A 155 -5.49 -6.64 -5.24
CA ILE A 155 -5.50 -7.60 -6.34
C ILE A 155 -6.92 -7.95 -6.80
N CYS A 156 -7.87 -8.07 -5.87
CA CYS A 156 -9.27 -8.35 -6.22
C CYS A 156 -10.07 -7.07 -6.59
N GLY A 157 -9.48 -5.88 -6.42
CA GLY A 157 -10.10 -4.60 -6.79
C GLY A 157 -11.15 -4.10 -5.80
N GLY A 158 -11.00 -4.41 -4.50
CA GLY A 158 -11.84 -3.86 -3.43
C GLY A 158 -11.62 -2.36 -3.25
N GLU A 159 -12.66 -1.66 -2.79
CA GLU A 159 -12.63 -0.21 -2.58
C GLU A 159 -12.49 0.12 -1.09
N LEU A 160 -11.28 0.48 -0.68
CA LEU A 160 -10.95 0.80 0.71
C LEU A 160 -10.88 2.32 0.90
N PHE A 161 -11.50 2.83 1.97
CA PHE A 161 -11.52 4.24 2.31
C PHE A 161 -10.12 4.86 2.35
N THR A 162 -9.17 4.17 2.98
CA THR A 162 -7.82 4.69 3.22
C THR A 162 -7.05 4.91 1.92
N SER A 163 -7.07 3.97 0.97
CA SER A 163 -6.46 4.16 -0.35
C SER A 163 -7.24 5.15 -1.23
N LEU A 164 -8.57 5.18 -1.12
CA LEU A 164 -9.42 6.17 -1.80
C LEU A 164 -9.15 7.62 -1.36
N CYS A 165 -8.63 7.84 -0.14
CA CYS A 165 -8.17 9.16 0.28
C CYS A 165 -7.13 9.73 -0.71
N ALA A 166 -6.14 8.92 -1.09
CA ALA A 166 -5.11 9.36 -2.03
C ALA A 166 -5.58 9.34 -3.49
N TYR A 167 -6.27 8.29 -3.94
CA TYR A 167 -6.70 8.20 -5.35
C TYR A 167 -7.66 9.32 -5.74
N MET A 168 -8.66 9.61 -4.90
CA MET A 168 -9.62 10.67 -5.19
C MET A 168 -8.97 12.05 -5.12
N ALA A 169 -8.06 12.27 -4.17
CA ALA A 169 -7.30 13.52 -4.08
C ALA A 169 -6.40 13.72 -5.30
N ALA A 170 -5.70 12.68 -5.78
CA ALA A 170 -4.88 12.75 -6.99
C ALA A 170 -5.74 13.06 -8.23
N ALA A 171 -6.88 12.39 -8.42
CA ALA A 171 -7.79 12.68 -9.52
C ALA A 171 -8.39 14.09 -9.45
N TRP A 172 -8.67 14.60 -8.24
CA TRP A 172 -9.16 15.96 -8.05
C TRP A 172 -8.09 17.02 -8.37
N TRP A 173 -6.84 16.79 -7.97
CA TRP A 173 -5.70 17.64 -8.32
C TRP A 173 -5.46 17.70 -9.83
N GLU A 174 -5.70 16.62 -10.55
CA GLU A 174 -5.62 16.56 -12.01
C GLU A 174 -6.89 17.09 -12.72
N GLY A 175 -7.91 17.52 -11.98
CA GLY A 175 -9.18 18.00 -12.55
C GLY A 175 -10.04 16.89 -13.18
N ARG A 176 -9.77 15.63 -12.85
CA ARG A 176 -10.45 14.43 -13.39
C ARG A 176 -11.61 13.94 -12.52
N ALA A 177 -11.73 14.45 -11.29
CA ALA A 177 -12.84 14.19 -10.38
C ALA A 177 -13.35 15.50 -9.76
N THR A 178 -14.66 15.57 -9.53
CA THR A 178 -15.26 16.71 -8.81
C THR A 178 -15.11 16.52 -7.30
N ALA A 179 -15.17 17.62 -6.54
CA ALA A 179 -15.17 17.54 -5.07
C ALA A 179 -16.35 16.69 -4.55
N GLY A 180 -17.53 16.81 -5.17
CA GLY A 180 -18.69 15.98 -4.84
C GLY A 180 -18.45 14.48 -5.07
N ALA A 181 -17.74 14.12 -6.15
CA ALA A 181 -17.36 12.72 -6.39
C ALA A 181 -16.37 12.21 -5.32
N CYS A 182 -15.40 13.04 -4.90
CA CYS A 182 -14.47 12.69 -3.83
C CYS A 182 -15.21 12.42 -2.51
N ILE A 183 -16.09 13.34 -2.10
CA ILE A 183 -16.88 13.20 -0.88
C ILE A 183 -17.77 11.96 -0.94
N ARG A 184 -18.44 11.72 -2.09
CA ARG A 184 -19.23 10.50 -2.30
C ARG A 184 -18.40 9.24 -2.08
N LEU A 185 -17.22 9.15 -2.71
CA LEU A 185 -16.38 7.97 -2.60
C LEU A 185 -15.86 7.78 -1.17
N TRP A 186 -15.42 8.85 -0.50
CA TRP A 186 -14.94 8.78 0.88
C TRP A 186 -16.05 8.35 1.84
N VAL A 187 -17.24 8.94 1.77
CA VAL A 187 -18.36 8.60 2.67
C VAL A 187 -18.86 7.17 2.40
N VAL A 188 -19.11 6.81 1.13
CA VAL A 188 -19.63 5.48 0.80
C VAL A 188 -18.63 4.39 1.14
N SER A 189 -17.34 4.61 0.90
CA SER A 189 -16.31 3.63 1.27
C SER A 189 -16.15 3.49 2.77
N TRP A 190 -16.17 4.59 3.54
CA TRP A 190 -16.13 4.53 5.00
C TRP A 190 -17.29 3.70 5.56
N VAL A 191 -18.52 3.95 5.10
CA VAL A 191 -19.71 3.21 5.54
C VAL A 191 -19.68 1.76 5.06
N GLY A 192 -19.37 1.53 3.79
CA GLY A 192 -19.32 0.18 3.22
C GLY A 192 -18.25 -0.68 3.89
N ASN A 193 -17.07 -0.12 4.16
CA ASN A 193 -16.02 -0.80 4.89
C ASN A 193 -16.47 -1.17 6.31
N PHE A 194 -17.15 -0.27 7.04
CA PHE A 194 -17.70 -0.58 8.36
C PHE A 194 -18.76 -1.70 8.33
N VAL A 195 -19.64 -1.70 7.33
CA VAL A 195 -20.62 -2.78 7.13
C VAL A 195 -19.90 -4.10 6.85
N GLY A 196 -18.88 -4.08 6.00
CA GLY A 196 -18.06 -5.25 5.70
C GLY A 196 -17.34 -5.81 6.91
N THR A 197 -16.71 -4.96 7.72
CA THR A 197 -16.05 -5.40 8.96
C THR A 197 -17.06 -5.95 9.96
N ALA A 198 -18.24 -5.34 10.11
CA ALA A 198 -19.28 -5.82 11.00
C ALA A 198 -19.82 -7.21 10.59
N ILE A 199 -20.06 -7.44 9.29
CA ILE A 199 -20.42 -8.76 8.76
C ILE A 199 -19.33 -9.77 9.12
N PHE A 200 -18.07 -9.41 8.91
CA PHE A 200 -16.95 -10.30 9.17
C PHE A 200 -16.75 -10.59 10.66
N VAL A 201 -17.00 -9.62 11.55
CA VAL A 201 -17.06 -9.85 13.01
C VAL A 201 -18.10 -10.92 13.33
N GLY A 202 -19.31 -10.83 12.77
CA GLY A 202 -20.35 -11.84 12.97
C GLY A 202 -19.91 -13.24 12.56
N LEU A 203 -19.21 -13.38 11.42
CA LEU A 203 -18.66 -14.65 10.96
C LEU A 203 -17.59 -15.20 11.92
N MET A 204 -16.67 -14.35 12.38
CA MET A 204 -15.59 -14.75 13.28
C MET A 204 -16.12 -15.19 14.64
N VAL A 205 -17.10 -14.47 15.19
CA VAL A 205 -17.77 -14.85 16.45
C VAL A 205 -18.54 -16.16 16.27
N ALA A 206 -19.34 -16.29 15.21
CA ALA A 206 -20.12 -17.51 14.96
C ALA A 206 -19.24 -18.75 14.76
N SER A 207 -18.00 -18.58 14.28
CA SER A 207 -17.05 -19.67 14.08
C SER A 207 -16.35 -20.15 15.37
N GLY A 208 -16.39 -19.38 16.46
CA GLY A 208 -15.61 -19.67 17.68
C GLY A 208 -14.09 -19.54 17.49
N ALA A 209 -13.63 -18.87 16.43
CA ALA A 209 -12.20 -18.79 16.10
C ALA A 209 -11.34 -18.17 17.22
N PHE A 210 -11.92 -17.24 17.99
CA PHE A 210 -11.27 -16.54 19.09
C PHE A 210 -11.39 -17.25 20.45
N ASP A 211 -12.03 -18.42 20.52
CA ASP A 211 -12.19 -19.15 21.78
C ASP A 211 -10.82 -19.50 22.39
N GLY A 212 -10.56 -18.95 23.59
CA GLY A 212 -9.29 -19.06 24.32
C GLY A 212 -8.14 -18.25 23.74
N LYS A 213 -8.39 -17.32 22.80
CA LYS A 213 -7.38 -16.55 22.04
C LYS A 213 -7.73 -15.06 21.93
N ASP A 214 -8.75 -14.61 22.66
CA ASP A 214 -9.37 -13.29 22.63
C ASP A 214 -8.63 -12.24 23.48
N ALA A 215 -7.81 -12.68 24.44
CA ALA A 215 -7.14 -11.81 25.41
C ALA A 215 -6.37 -10.65 24.75
N TYR A 216 -5.64 -10.90 23.65
CA TYR A 216 -4.89 -9.85 22.98
C TYR A 216 -5.80 -8.83 22.28
N ALA A 217 -6.94 -9.26 21.72
CA ALA A 217 -7.92 -8.34 21.13
C ALA A 217 -8.50 -7.38 22.19
N MET A 218 -8.71 -7.87 23.42
CA MET A 218 -9.15 -7.02 24.54
C MET A 218 -8.09 -5.97 24.91
N ILE A 219 -6.85 -6.41 25.07
CA ILE A 219 -5.73 -5.54 25.45
C ILE A 219 -5.50 -4.47 24.38
N LEU A 220 -5.53 -4.85 23.11
CA LEU A 220 -5.32 -3.92 22.01
C LEU A 220 -6.46 -2.89 21.91
N ALA A 221 -7.71 -3.31 22.13
CA ALA A 221 -8.86 -2.39 22.10
C ALA A 221 -8.81 -1.38 23.27
N THR A 222 -8.44 -1.80 24.48
CA THR A 222 -8.19 -0.88 25.60
C THR A 222 -7.06 0.09 25.26
N LYS A 223 -5.93 -0.40 24.72
CA LYS A 223 -4.80 0.45 24.36
C LYS A 223 -5.20 1.56 23.37
N LYS A 224 -5.91 1.22 22.30
CA LYS A 224 -6.30 2.16 21.24
C LYS A 224 -7.29 3.22 21.71
N THR A 225 -8.24 2.85 22.57
CA THR A 225 -9.20 3.82 23.14
C THR A 225 -8.57 4.79 24.14
N HIS A 226 -7.36 4.50 24.63
CA HIS A 226 -6.63 5.34 25.60
C HIS A 226 -5.62 6.31 24.98
N HIS A 227 -5.35 6.27 23.67
CA HIS A 227 -4.36 7.17 23.05
C HIS A 227 -4.75 8.66 23.12
N GLY A 228 -6.03 8.98 23.17
CA GLY A 228 -6.55 10.35 23.12
C GLY A 228 -6.51 10.96 21.71
N PHE A 229 -7.30 12.00 21.50
CA PHE A 229 -7.61 12.52 20.16
C PHE A 229 -6.37 12.90 19.33
N GLY A 230 -5.43 13.65 19.91
CA GLY A 230 -4.24 14.12 19.20
C GLY A 230 -3.31 12.99 18.76
N ALA A 231 -3.09 12.00 19.62
CA ALA A 231 -2.28 10.84 19.29
C ALA A 231 -2.96 9.96 18.23
N CYS A 232 -4.27 9.70 18.36
CA CYS A 232 -5.06 8.98 17.36
C CYS A 232 -4.95 9.65 15.97
N PHE A 233 -5.06 10.98 15.92
CA PHE A 233 -4.91 11.74 14.68
C PHE A 233 -3.52 11.53 14.05
N VAL A 234 -2.44 11.74 14.81
CA VAL A 234 -1.07 11.60 14.29
C VAL A 234 -0.74 10.17 13.88
N LEU A 235 -1.11 9.18 14.70
CA LEU A 235 -0.97 7.76 14.36
C LEU A 235 -1.81 7.41 13.11
N GLY A 236 -2.96 8.04 12.93
CA GLY A 236 -3.77 7.95 11.73
C GLY A 236 -3.07 8.52 10.49
N VAL A 237 -2.40 9.67 10.62
CA VAL A 237 -1.61 10.25 9.53
C VAL A 237 -0.50 9.29 9.10
N LEU A 238 0.28 8.79 10.06
CA LEU A 238 1.39 7.86 9.80
C LEU A 238 0.90 6.56 9.16
N CYS A 239 -0.22 6.02 9.65
CA CYS A 239 -0.82 4.82 9.08
C CYS A 239 -1.13 5.01 7.60
N ASN A 240 -1.94 6.03 7.27
CA ASN A 240 -2.42 6.13 5.90
C ASN A 240 -1.37 6.68 4.93
N TRP A 241 -0.31 7.31 5.44
CA TRP A 241 0.87 7.57 4.64
C TRP A 241 1.47 6.26 4.11
N LEU A 242 1.72 5.29 4.98
CA LEU A 242 2.28 3.99 4.60
C LEU A 242 1.32 3.16 3.73
N VAL A 243 0.01 3.18 4.03
CA VAL A 243 -1.00 2.51 3.19
C VAL A 243 -1.05 3.11 1.79
N CYS A 244 -0.98 4.44 1.65
CA CYS A 244 -0.99 5.08 0.33
C CYS A 244 0.34 4.92 -0.42
N ILE A 245 1.47 4.79 0.28
CA ILE A 245 2.74 4.39 -0.35
C ILE A 245 2.67 2.95 -0.86
N ALA A 246 2.06 2.03 -0.10
CA ALA A 246 1.84 0.66 -0.56
C ALA A 246 1.04 0.62 -1.88
N THR A 247 -0.01 1.43 -2.00
CA THR A 247 -0.79 1.48 -3.24
C THR A 247 -0.07 2.17 -4.39
N TRP A 248 0.73 3.21 -4.11
CA TRP A 248 1.61 3.83 -5.13
C TRP A 248 2.60 2.82 -5.68
N GLN A 249 3.31 2.11 -4.80
CA GLN A 249 4.30 1.10 -5.19
C GLN A 249 3.65 -0.09 -5.91
N ALA A 250 2.48 -0.54 -5.46
CA ALA A 250 1.73 -1.60 -6.12
C ALA A 250 1.25 -1.18 -7.52
N ASN A 251 0.88 0.09 -7.72
CA ASN A 251 0.52 0.59 -9.05
C ASN A 251 1.75 0.77 -9.94
N ALA A 252 2.92 1.08 -9.38
CA ALA A 252 4.16 1.12 -10.12
C ALA A 252 4.56 -0.28 -10.65
N ALA A 253 4.38 -1.32 -9.84
CA ALA A 253 4.71 -2.70 -10.22
C ALA A 253 3.75 -3.29 -11.28
N GLN A 254 4.30 -3.83 -12.35
CA GLN A 254 3.57 -4.43 -13.48
C GLN A 254 3.47 -5.97 -13.41
N ASP A 255 3.92 -6.57 -12.31
CA ASP A 255 3.82 -8.01 -12.04
C ASP A 255 3.27 -8.29 -10.62
N MET A 256 2.80 -9.52 -10.40
CA MET A 256 2.19 -9.92 -9.12
C MET A 256 3.20 -9.94 -7.96
N THR A 257 4.44 -10.37 -8.20
CA THR A 257 5.48 -10.45 -7.17
C THR A 257 5.88 -9.06 -6.69
N GLY A 258 6.07 -8.13 -7.62
CA GLY A 258 6.35 -6.73 -7.33
C GLY A 258 5.21 -6.07 -6.55
N LYS A 259 3.94 -6.32 -6.95
CA LYS A 259 2.76 -5.84 -6.20
C LYS A 259 2.72 -6.40 -4.78
N PHE A 260 2.99 -7.69 -4.60
CA PHE A 260 3.01 -8.33 -3.30
C PHE A 260 4.06 -7.71 -2.37
N ILE A 261 5.31 -7.54 -2.84
CA ILE A 261 6.39 -6.93 -2.05
C ILE A 261 6.11 -5.45 -1.74
N ALA A 262 5.62 -4.71 -2.73
CA ALA A 262 5.22 -3.30 -2.60
C ALA A 262 4.13 -3.10 -1.53
N ILE A 263 3.23 -4.08 -1.38
CA ILE A 263 2.22 -4.08 -0.33
C ILE A 263 2.82 -4.53 1.00
N TRP A 264 3.61 -5.59 0.98
CA TRP A 264 4.03 -6.28 2.18
C TRP A 264 4.80 -5.39 3.15
N LEU A 265 5.83 -4.69 2.66
CA LEU A 265 6.73 -3.93 3.53
C LEU A 265 6.05 -2.72 4.20
N PRO A 266 5.37 -1.81 3.48
CA PRO A 266 4.78 -0.63 4.11
C PRO A 266 3.60 -1.00 5.03
N ILE A 267 2.83 -2.02 4.66
CA ILE A 267 1.70 -2.49 5.47
C ILE A 267 2.20 -3.15 6.76
N SER A 268 3.25 -3.99 6.69
CA SER A 268 3.86 -4.55 7.90
C SER A 268 4.40 -3.44 8.80
N ALA A 269 5.04 -2.42 8.21
CA ALA A 269 5.64 -1.31 8.93
C ALA A 269 4.63 -0.55 9.78
N PHE A 270 3.46 -0.15 9.25
CA PHE A 270 2.51 0.61 10.06
C PHE A 270 1.95 -0.21 11.23
N VAL A 271 1.76 -1.52 11.02
CA VAL A 271 1.27 -2.42 12.08
C VAL A 271 2.32 -2.55 13.18
N MET A 272 3.60 -2.74 12.82
CA MET A 272 4.71 -2.82 13.77
C MET A 272 4.95 -1.50 14.52
N LEU A 273 4.69 -0.36 13.87
CA LEU A 273 4.73 0.97 14.50
C LEU A 273 3.53 1.22 15.44
N GLY A 274 2.50 0.37 15.40
CA GLY A 274 1.29 0.53 16.20
C GLY A 274 0.42 1.71 15.76
N CYS A 275 0.42 2.03 14.45
CA CYS A 275 -0.39 3.12 13.91
C CYS A 275 -1.91 2.81 13.94
N GLU A 276 -2.72 3.86 13.76
CA GLU A 276 -4.19 3.77 13.80
C GLU A 276 -4.76 3.69 12.39
N HIS A 277 -5.46 2.60 12.07
CA HIS A 277 -6.10 2.38 10.77
C HIS A 277 -7.60 2.30 10.96
N ILE A 278 -8.35 3.26 10.42
CA ILE A 278 -9.77 3.41 10.71
C ILE A 278 -10.58 2.14 10.44
N VAL A 279 -10.32 1.46 9.32
CA VAL A 279 -11.07 0.24 8.96
C VAL A 279 -10.64 -0.96 9.83
N ALA A 280 -9.41 -0.93 10.36
CA ALA A 280 -8.98 -1.95 11.32
C ALA A 280 -9.66 -1.74 12.67
N ASP A 281 -9.84 -0.48 13.08
CA ASP A 281 -10.53 -0.12 14.32
C ASP A 281 -12.03 -0.40 14.22
N MET A 282 -12.63 -0.19 13.05
CA MET A 282 -13.98 -0.62 12.68
C MET A 282 -14.20 -2.14 12.76
N TYR A 283 -13.13 -2.94 12.76
CA TYR A 283 -13.19 -4.38 12.97
C TYR A 283 -12.91 -4.75 14.42
N LEU A 284 -11.79 -4.27 14.97
CA LEU A 284 -11.32 -4.63 16.32
C LEU A 284 -12.30 -4.19 17.41
N LEU A 285 -12.80 -2.96 17.37
CA LEU A 285 -13.64 -2.46 18.46
C LEU A 285 -14.98 -3.23 18.53
N PRO A 286 -15.71 -3.44 17.41
CA PRO A 286 -16.89 -4.31 17.44
C PRO A 286 -16.59 -5.77 17.78
N LEU A 287 -15.46 -6.33 17.30
CA LEU A 287 -15.03 -7.67 17.66
C LEU A 287 -14.83 -7.79 19.18
N SER A 288 -14.09 -6.86 19.79
CA SER A 288 -13.81 -6.89 21.21
C SER A 288 -15.09 -6.73 22.05
N ILE A 289 -16.04 -5.90 21.62
CA ILE A 289 -17.36 -5.81 22.26
C ILE A 289 -18.10 -7.15 22.17
N ALA A 290 -18.13 -7.78 20.99
CA ALA A 290 -18.81 -9.05 20.78
C ALA A 290 -18.18 -10.21 21.57
N LEU A 291 -16.87 -10.14 21.83
CA LEU A 291 -16.13 -11.08 22.67
C LEU A 291 -16.21 -10.74 24.19
N GLY A 292 -16.97 -9.71 24.58
CA GLY A 292 -17.29 -9.43 25.98
C GLY A 292 -16.36 -8.43 26.69
N HIS A 293 -15.76 -7.48 25.98
CA HIS A 293 -14.91 -6.45 26.59
C HIS A 293 -15.66 -5.69 27.71
N PRO A 294 -15.09 -5.58 28.93
CA PRO A 294 -15.84 -5.12 30.11
C PRO A 294 -16.14 -3.60 30.14
N SER A 295 -15.29 -2.80 29.48
CA SER A 295 -15.29 -1.34 29.71
C SER A 295 -15.38 -0.48 28.44
N LEU A 296 -15.62 -1.05 27.26
CA LEU A 296 -15.71 -0.25 26.02
C LEU A 296 -17.09 0.37 25.92
N THR A 297 -17.15 1.71 25.93
CA THR A 297 -18.40 2.42 25.65
C THR A 297 -18.51 2.80 24.18
N ALA A 298 -19.74 3.00 23.69
CA ALA A 298 -19.97 3.51 22.34
C ALA A 298 -19.33 4.90 22.12
N PHE A 299 -19.21 5.71 23.17
CA PHE A 299 -18.57 7.02 23.11
C PHE A 299 -17.05 6.91 22.91
N ASP A 300 -16.38 6.05 23.67
CA ASP A 300 -14.93 5.81 23.56
C ASP A 300 -14.57 5.34 22.15
N VAL A 301 -15.41 4.46 21.60
CA VAL A 301 -15.26 3.95 20.23
C VAL A 301 -15.44 5.07 19.20
N ALA A 302 -16.60 5.74 19.19
CA ALA A 302 -16.94 6.67 18.11
C ALA A 302 -16.11 7.97 18.14
N ILE A 303 -16.01 8.61 19.30
CA ILE A 303 -15.38 9.94 19.43
C ILE A 303 -13.91 9.82 19.84
N GLY A 304 -13.58 8.86 20.71
CA GLY A 304 -12.22 8.68 21.22
C GLY A 304 -11.25 8.12 20.17
N THR A 305 -11.72 7.23 19.29
CA THR A 305 -10.86 6.55 18.30
C THR A 305 -11.31 6.79 16.86
N LEU A 306 -12.56 6.46 16.49
CA LEU A 306 -12.93 6.43 15.06
C LEU A 306 -12.87 7.82 14.40
N LEU A 307 -13.35 8.88 15.07
CA LEU A 307 -13.30 10.24 14.51
C LEU A 307 -11.86 10.74 14.28
N PRO A 308 -10.96 10.81 15.30
CA PRO A 308 -9.60 11.29 15.08
C PRO A 308 -8.81 10.42 14.11
N THR A 309 -8.98 9.09 14.15
CA THR A 309 -8.30 8.19 13.20
C THR A 309 -8.81 8.40 11.77
N THR A 310 -10.11 8.64 11.56
CA THR A 310 -10.66 8.95 10.23
C THR A 310 -10.02 10.22 9.65
N LEU A 311 -9.93 11.28 10.47
CA LEU A 311 -9.33 12.55 10.06
C LEU A 311 -7.83 12.40 9.77
N GLY A 312 -7.12 11.67 10.64
CA GLY A 312 -5.70 11.39 10.47
C GLY A 312 -5.42 10.59 9.20
N ASN A 313 -6.18 9.51 8.98
CA ASN A 313 -6.05 8.71 7.76
C ASN A 313 -6.37 9.55 6.52
N TRP A 314 -7.46 10.31 6.51
CA TRP A 314 -7.79 11.18 5.38
C TRP A 314 -6.64 12.15 5.07
N PHE A 315 -6.09 12.81 6.09
CA PHE A 315 -4.97 13.73 5.94
C PHE A 315 -3.71 13.03 5.41
N GLY A 316 -3.34 11.87 5.95
CA GLY A 316 -2.17 11.10 5.51
C GLY A 316 -2.25 10.70 4.03
N GLY A 317 -3.41 10.29 3.54
CA GLY A 317 -3.57 9.91 2.13
C GLY A 317 -3.73 11.10 1.19
N ALA A 318 -4.71 11.98 1.48
CA ALA A 318 -5.06 13.08 0.59
C ALA A 318 -3.99 14.19 0.58
N VAL A 319 -3.41 14.50 1.74
CA VAL A 319 -2.46 15.61 1.88
C VAL A 319 -1.02 15.10 1.80
N CYS A 320 -0.60 14.20 2.68
CA CYS A 320 0.82 13.82 2.77
C CYS A 320 1.33 13.04 1.55
N VAL A 321 0.46 12.30 0.85
CA VAL A 321 0.84 11.53 -0.34
C VAL A 321 0.34 12.20 -1.62
N ALA A 322 -0.98 12.23 -1.84
CA ALA A 322 -1.54 12.64 -3.12
C ALA A 322 -1.23 14.10 -3.47
N THR A 323 -1.35 15.02 -2.50
CA THR A 323 -1.07 16.44 -2.74
C THR A 323 0.42 16.67 -3.01
N VAL A 324 1.32 16.04 -2.25
CA VAL A 324 2.77 16.17 -2.46
C VAL A 324 3.15 15.71 -3.87
N TYR A 325 2.69 14.53 -4.30
CA TYR A 325 2.99 14.03 -5.64
C TYR A 325 2.28 14.82 -6.75
N ALA A 326 1.11 15.42 -6.48
CA ALA A 326 0.46 16.33 -7.42
C ALA A 326 1.29 17.58 -7.70
N PHE A 327 1.90 18.17 -6.67
CA PHE A 327 2.79 19.32 -6.85
C PHE A 327 4.12 18.93 -7.52
N ALA A 328 4.62 17.72 -7.30
CA ALA A 328 5.89 17.25 -7.87
C ALA A 328 5.76 16.80 -9.33
N TYR A 329 4.69 16.08 -9.68
CA TYR A 329 4.55 15.39 -10.96
C TYR A 329 3.24 15.67 -11.69
N GLY A 330 2.27 16.30 -11.03
CA GLY A 330 0.98 16.60 -11.61
C GLY A 330 0.96 17.87 -12.44
N THR A 331 -0.21 18.14 -13.02
CA THR A 331 -0.53 19.42 -13.64
C THR A 331 -1.64 20.06 -12.80
N PRO A 332 -1.29 20.86 -11.76
CA PRO A 332 -2.26 21.36 -10.78
C PRO A 332 -3.44 22.02 -11.49
N ASN A 333 -4.58 21.35 -11.40
CA ASN A 333 -5.90 21.64 -11.95
C ASN A 333 -5.97 23.00 -12.64
N LYS A 334 -6.21 23.04 -13.96
CA LYS A 334 -6.46 24.28 -14.72
C LYS A 334 -7.41 25.22 -13.96
N THR A 335 -8.36 24.70 -13.19
CA THR A 335 -9.27 25.50 -12.34
C THR A 335 -8.59 26.17 -11.14
N VAL A 336 -7.61 25.54 -10.50
CA VAL A 336 -6.82 26.10 -9.38
C VAL A 336 -5.75 27.05 -9.91
N THR A 337 -5.08 26.69 -11.01
CA THR A 337 -4.16 27.62 -11.71
C THR A 337 -4.91 28.83 -12.25
N GLU A 338 -6.12 28.64 -12.81
CA GLU A 338 -6.98 29.75 -13.22
C GLU A 338 -7.57 30.52 -12.03
N TRP A 339 -7.94 29.87 -10.93
CA TRP A 339 -8.39 30.57 -9.72
C TRP A 339 -7.26 31.40 -9.11
N ALA A 340 -6.05 30.84 -9.02
CA ALA A 340 -4.88 31.54 -8.55
C ALA A 340 -4.50 32.67 -9.51
N ALA A 341 -4.60 32.46 -10.82
CA ALA A 341 -4.42 33.50 -11.83
C ALA A 341 -5.52 34.58 -11.74
N ARG A 342 -6.79 34.22 -11.48
CA ARG A 342 -7.90 35.16 -11.27
C ARG A 342 -7.71 35.95 -9.98
N LYS A 343 -7.25 35.31 -8.90
CA LYS A 343 -6.95 35.95 -7.62
C LYS A 343 -5.74 36.89 -7.74
N ALA A 344 -4.65 36.47 -8.37
CA ALA A 344 -3.51 37.33 -8.65
C ALA A 344 -3.87 38.53 -9.54
N ARG A 345 -4.78 38.36 -10.52
CA ARG A 345 -5.34 39.48 -11.30
C ARG A 345 -6.21 40.40 -10.45
N ARG A 346 -6.97 39.87 -9.49
CA ARG A 346 -7.84 40.66 -8.59
C ARG A 346 -7.01 41.45 -7.57
N ASP A 347 -6.07 40.78 -6.92
CA ASP A 347 -5.17 41.38 -5.92
C ASP A 347 -4.17 42.35 -6.58
N GLY A 348 -3.79 42.11 -7.86
CA GLY A 348 -3.00 43.04 -8.67
C GLY A 348 -3.79 44.19 -9.28
N ALA A 349 -5.12 44.07 -9.42
CA ALA A 349 -6.00 45.16 -9.84
C ALA A 349 -6.36 46.09 -8.67
N ASP A 350 -6.49 45.56 -7.45
CA ASP A 350 -6.72 46.35 -6.23
C ASP A 350 -5.45 47.05 -5.72
N GLY A 351 -4.25 46.63 -6.16
CA GLY A 351 -2.96 47.25 -5.84
C GLY A 351 -2.48 48.33 -6.81
N GLY A 352 -3.33 48.74 -7.76
CA GLY A 352 -2.94 49.57 -8.90
C GLY A 352 -2.98 51.09 -8.69
N VAL A 353 -2.37 51.65 -7.63
CA VAL A 353 -1.83 53.02 -7.67
C VAL A 353 -0.46 53.08 -6.98
N SER A 354 0.55 53.49 -7.77
CA SER A 354 1.85 54.07 -7.40
C SER A 354 3.10 53.15 -7.31
N LYS A 355 3.78 53.09 -8.46
CA LYS A 355 5.24 53.28 -8.71
C LYS A 355 6.26 52.30 -8.10
N GLY A 356 7.04 51.69 -9.00
CA GLY A 356 8.50 51.67 -8.90
C GLY A 356 9.17 50.30 -8.80
N GLY A 357 9.56 49.76 -9.96
CA GLY A 357 10.82 49.02 -10.18
C GLY A 357 11.17 47.80 -9.32
N ALA A 358 10.94 46.60 -9.85
CA ALA A 358 11.91 45.50 -9.97
C ALA A 358 11.18 44.28 -10.56
N GLY A 359 11.55 43.87 -11.77
CA GLY A 359 10.93 42.75 -12.46
C GLY A 359 11.23 41.42 -11.77
N PHE A 360 10.19 40.71 -11.36
CA PHE A 360 10.26 39.29 -11.03
C PHE A 360 9.78 38.50 -12.26
N LYS A 361 10.73 37.93 -13.01
CA LYS A 361 10.43 37.00 -14.11
C LYS A 361 9.97 35.66 -13.52
N ALA A 362 8.74 35.28 -13.83
CA ALA A 362 8.20 33.96 -13.54
C ALA A 362 8.61 32.95 -14.65
N ASP A 363 9.91 32.83 -14.91
CA ASP A 363 10.46 31.83 -15.84
C ASP A 363 11.15 30.74 -14.99
N GLY A 364 10.36 29.83 -14.39
CA GLY A 364 10.91 28.84 -13.45
C GLY A 364 10.26 27.46 -13.43
N PHE A 365 9.18 27.21 -14.18
CA PHE A 365 8.47 25.92 -14.16
C PHE A 365 8.35 25.22 -15.52
N ALA A 366 9.09 25.67 -16.53
CA ALA A 366 9.25 24.91 -17.77
C ALA A 366 10.46 24.00 -17.62
N ASN A 367 10.24 22.72 -17.30
CA ASN A 367 11.26 21.68 -17.44
C ASN A 367 11.53 21.47 -18.95
N PRO A 368 12.72 21.80 -19.49
CA PRO A 368 12.98 21.69 -20.93
C PRO A 368 13.43 20.30 -21.36
N GLN A 369 13.49 19.30 -20.48
CA GLN A 369 14.06 17.99 -20.81
C GLN A 369 13.01 16.88 -20.92
N LEU A 370 12.22 16.93 -21.99
CA LEU A 370 11.52 15.78 -22.56
C LEU A 370 11.28 16.05 -24.06
N ARG A 371 12.40 16.08 -24.79
CA ARG A 371 12.45 15.82 -26.23
C ARG A 371 13.69 14.98 -26.49
N VAL A 372 13.57 13.67 -26.37
CA VAL A 372 14.13 12.63 -27.28
C VAL A 372 13.31 11.37 -27.07
#